data_AF-A0A225DCZ1-F1
#
_entry.id   AF-A0A225DCZ1-F1
#
_cell.length_a   1.000
_cell.length_b   1.000
_cell.length_c   1.000
_cell.angle_alpha   90.00
_cell.angle_beta   90.00
_cell.angle_gamma   90.00
#
_symmetry.space_group_name_H-M   'P 1'
#
loop_
_entity.id
_entity.type
_entity.pdbx_description
1 polymer ?
#
loop_
_entity_poly.entity_id
_entity_poly.type
_entity_poly.pdbx_seq_one_letter_code
_entity_poly.pdbx_strand_id
1 'polypeptide(L)'
;MGTLGKVLLFINLLAAAGVAYLATQDWAKRQEISAVATDYLLILVGMPVQAPTGADDDKDSVPLNMTGSGGVPIESVSTKFLENHFKGTNGGTQLGDPKPPRTQLDEVKRVGTKLESQLNDAGDAQKIQVLCGSFNQNVFTPGWLILLAERYDERDFVRKMVSADQTKLKENAETAVAMFKKKFATVQATPNPRLADEEATRLKTAGEEITRAAEAVRGANTKLVQAEDAFRGKTVEERDADEGYKAARKVLDDALTAADSARQKLKAEFTNLGSTACRDDADRRLRIAHLLVHLDYSAEWQKRVALVTGLRVYSAAISDQVNHLREMAASVNQQIVSDQARFSEEYELLKGLAVQNSLLLDQQLALKAEYEAQRARDSEAAKQRAAQLVERQQDLAAIRAQVAASLEKQAQVEKDLLDTERTVGNTLQKNFDLEQQLLNSEQKTRATNTPVKDK
;
A
#
# COMPACT_ATOMS: atom_id res chain seq x y z
N MET A 1 -37.50 60.04 82.44
CA MET A 1 -36.15 59.78 81.89
C MET A 1 -35.37 61.08 81.86
N GLY A 2 -34.26 61.17 82.59
CA GLY A 2 -33.36 62.33 82.50
C GLY A 2 -32.78 62.46 81.09
N THR A 3 -32.45 63.70 80.68
CA THR A 3 -31.82 64.02 79.39
C THR A 3 -30.59 63.16 79.10
N LEU A 4 -29.80 62.87 80.14
CA LEU A 4 -28.61 62.02 80.09
C LEU A 4 -28.92 60.57 79.70
N GLY A 5 -30.06 60.02 80.14
CA GLY A 5 -30.52 58.68 79.75
C GLY A 5 -30.95 58.59 78.28
N LYS A 6 -31.54 59.66 77.73
CA LYS A 6 -31.89 59.72 76.29
C LYS A 6 -30.65 59.81 75.41
N VAL A 7 -29.63 60.58 75.84
CA VAL A 7 -28.35 60.69 75.12
C VAL A 7 -27.60 59.36 75.13
N LEU A 8 -27.54 58.66 76.27
CA LEU A 8 -26.94 57.32 76.35
C LEU A 8 -27.65 56.31 75.44
N LEU A 9 -28.99 56.33 75.40
CA LEU A 9 -29.75 55.44 74.52
C LEU A 9 -29.44 55.72 73.04
N PHE A 10 -29.34 56.98 72.65
CA PHE A 10 -28.98 57.36 71.29
C PHE A 10 -27.56 56.91 70.90
N ILE A 11 -26.58 57.10 71.80
CA ILE A 11 -25.20 56.65 71.57
C ILE A 11 -25.13 55.12 71.45
N ASN A 12 -25.83 54.39 72.30
CA ASN A 12 -25.88 52.92 72.22
C ASN A 12 -26.55 52.43 70.93
N LEU A 13 -27.60 53.12 70.45
CA LEU A 13 -28.26 52.80 69.18
C LEU A 13 -27.31 53.04 67.99
N LEU A 14 -26.58 54.15 67.99
CA LEU A 14 -25.57 54.45 66.96
C LEU A 14 -24.41 53.44 66.99
N ALA A 15 -23.94 53.08 68.18
CA ALA A 15 -22.91 52.05 68.33
C ALA A 15 -23.40 50.69 67.80
N ALA A 16 -24.63 50.28 68.14
CA ALA A 16 -25.22 49.03 67.64
C ALA A 16 -25.39 49.05 66.11
N ALA A 17 -25.85 50.16 65.53
CA ALA A 17 -25.96 50.33 64.09
C ALA A 17 -24.57 50.29 63.40
N GLY A 18 -23.55 50.90 64.01
CA GLY A 18 -22.17 50.86 63.53
C GLY A 18 -21.59 49.45 63.54
N VAL A 19 -21.80 48.68 64.61
CA VAL A 19 -21.36 47.28 64.70
C VAL A 19 -22.11 46.41 63.69
N ALA A 20 -23.43 46.59 63.55
CA ALA A 20 -24.21 45.86 62.55
C ALA A 20 -23.73 46.16 61.12
N TYR A 21 -23.44 47.43 60.80
CA TYR A 21 -22.88 47.83 59.51
C TYR A 21 -21.51 47.16 59.26
N LEU A 22 -20.58 47.26 60.21
CA LEU A 22 -19.27 46.62 60.09
C LEU A 22 -19.37 45.10 59.96
N ALA A 23 -20.28 44.46 60.69
CA ALA A 23 -20.54 43.03 60.58
C ALA A 23 -21.10 42.64 59.20
N THR A 24 -22.03 43.44 58.64
CA THR A 24 -22.55 43.20 57.28
C THR A 24 -21.49 43.42 56.20
N GLN A 25 -20.61 44.41 56.38
CA GLN A 25 -19.51 44.71 55.45
C GLN A 25 -18.43 43.62 55.50
N ASP A 26 -18.04 43.17 56.70
CA ASP A 26 -17.09 42.05 56.89
C ASP A 26 -17.67 40.75 56.30
N TRP A 27 -18.94 40.45 56.58
CA TRP A 27 -19.61 39.29 55.99
C TRP A 27 -19.63 39.34 54.46
N ALA A 28 -20.01 40.48 53.86
CA ALA A 28 -20.01 40.64 52.42
C ALA A 28 -18.60 40.48 51.82
N LYS A 29 -17.56 41.03 52.46
CA LYS A 29 -16.16 40.86 52.02
C LYS A 29 -15.67 39.42 52.15
N ARG A 30 -16.05 38.70 53.21
CA ARG A 30 -15.75 37.27 53.33
C ARG A 30 -16.42 36.45 52.23
N GLN A 31 -17.66 36.77 51.88
CA GLN A 31 -18.35 36.11 50.76
C GLN A 31 -17.67 36.39 49.43
N GLU A 32 -17.23 37.64 49.18
CA GLU A 32 -16.48 38.01 47.98
C GLU A 32 -15.15 37.24 47.87
N ILE A 33 -14.38 37.18 48.97
CA ILE A 33 -13.11 36.44 49.02
C ILE A 33 -13.34 34.94 48.81
N SER A 34 -14.34 34.35 49.49
CA SER A 34 -14.71 32.95 49.31
C SER A 34 -15.17 32.66 47.88
N ALA A 35 -15.92 33.56 47.26
CA ALA A 35 -16.36 33.43 45.87
C ALA A 35 -15.18 33.44 44.90
N VAL A 36 -14.22 34.36 45.06
CA VAL A 36 -12.99 34.41 44.24
C VAL A 36 -12.12 33.18 44.46
N ALA A 37 -11.97 32.71 45.70
CA ALA A 37 -11.22 31.50 46.00
C ALA A 37 -11.88 30.25 45.38
N THR A 38 -13.21 30.17 45.42
CA THR A 38 -13.99 29.09 44.80
C THR A 38 -13.88 29.14 43.27
N ASP A 39 -13.96 30.33 42.69
CA ASP A 39 -13.80 30.56 41.25
C ASP A 39 -12.43 30.07 40.77
N TYR A 40 -11.36 30.50 41.46
CA TYR A 40 -9.99 30.04 41.18
C TYR A 40 -9.84 28.51 41.31
N LEU A 41 -10.46 27.91 42.33
CA LEU A 41 -10.41 26.46 42.52
C LEU A 41 -11.14 25.72 41.38
N LEU A 42 -12.30 26.22 40.95
CA LEU A 42 -13.03 25.68 39.80
C LEU A 42 -12.23 25.82 38.50
N ILE A 43 -11.55 26.95 38.26
CA ILE A 43 -10.67 27.09 37.09
C ILE A 43 -9.58 26.01 37.08
N LEU A 44 -8.99 25.72 38.24
CA LEU A 44 -7.88 24.76 38.33
C LEU A 44 -8.32 23.31 38.26
N VAL A 45 -9.38 22.95 38.98
CA VAL A 45 -9.83 21.56 39.20
C VAL A 45 -10.96 21.15 38.27
N GLY A 46 -11.74 22.12 37.79
CA GLY A 46 -12.93 21.91 36.97
C GLY A 46 -14.16 21.56 37.78
N MET A 47 -15.24 21.29 37.06
CA MET A 47 -16.49 20.78 37.60
C MET A 47 -16.30 19.36 38.18
N PRO A 48 -17.13 18.91 39.12
CA PRO A 48 -17.11 17.53 39.59
C PRO A 48 -17.49 16.57 38.46
N VAL A 49 -16.90 15.37 38.47
CA VAL A 49 -17.14 14.34 37.44
C VAL A 49 -18.58 13.84 37.50
N GLN A 50 -19.08 13.60 38.71
CA GLN A 50 -20.45 13.18 39.02
C GLN A 50 -20.96 14.01 40.20
N ALA A 51 -22.28 14.11 40.32
CA ALA A 51 -22.90 14.70 41.48
C ALA A 51 -22.55 13.86 42.72
N PRO A 52 -22.15 14.47 43.84
CA PRO A 52 -21.92 13.78 45.10
C PRO A 52 -23.14 12.93 45.50
N THR A 53 -22.90 11.70 45.94
CA THR A 53 -23.95 10.80 46.41
C THR A 53 -24.70 11.43 47.59
N GLY A 54 -26.01 11.57 47.47
CA GLY A 54 -26.86 12.11 48.54
C GLY A 54 -26.98 13.65 48.57
N ALA A 55 -26.42 14.35 47.57
CA ALA A 55 -26.74 15.77 47.39
C ALA A 55 -28.20 15.95 46.94
N ASP A 56 -28.92 16.86 47.59
CA ASP A 56 -30.27 17.23 47.16
C ASP A 56 -30.23 17.85 45.76
N ASP A 57 -31.18 17.46 44.92
CA ASP A 57 -31.35 18.01 43.57
C ASP A 57 -32.02 19.39 43.62
N ASP A 58 -31.36 20.32 44.31
CA ASP A 58 -31.79 21.71 44.35
C ASP A 58 -31.52 22.36 42.97
N LYS A 59 -32.52 23.08 42.47
CA LYS A 59 -32.45 23.75 41.17
C LYS A 59 -31.59 25.00 41.23
N ASP A 60 -31.43 25.59 42.41
CA ASP A 60 -30.72 26.85 42.60
C ASP A 60 -29.27 26.64 43.03
N SER A 61 -28.86 25.39 43.31
CA SER A 61 -27.49 25.05 43.69
C SER A 61 -26.95 23.81 42.96
N VAL A 62 -25.62 23.80 42.76
CA VAL A 62 -24.89 22.70 42.14
C VAL A 62 -23.91 22.15 43.17
N PRO A 63 -23.98 20.84 43.50
CA PRO A 63 -23.10 20.26 44.48
C PRO A 63 -21.69 20.08 43.89
N LEU A 64 -20.67 20.53 44.62
CA LEU A 64 -19.25 20.47 44.20
C LEU A 64 -18.42 19.50 45.03
N ASN A 65 -18.68 19.40 46.34
CA ASN A 65 -17.88 18.66 47.32
C ASN A 65 -16.36 18.83 47.12
N MET A 66 -15.89 20.08 47.25
CA MET A 66 -14.48 20.44 47.08
C MET A 66 -13.91 21.02 48.38
N THR A 67 -12.63 20.81 48.66
CA THR A 67 -11.97 21.44 49.81
C THR A 67 -11.46 22.82 49.42
N GLY A 68 -12.04 23.87 50.01
CA GLY A 68 -11.63 25.26 49.83
C GLY A 68 -10.37 25.64 50.62
N SER A 69 -10.02 26.91 50.58
CA SER A 69 -8.89 27.43 51.36
C SER A 69 -9.12 27.23 52.87
N GLY A 70 -8.11 26.71 53.58
CA GLY A 70 -8.21 26.45 55.01
C GLY A 70 -8.95 25.16 55.37
N GLY A 71 -9.18 24.25 54.42
CA GLY A 71 -9.78 22.94 54.68
C GLY A 71 -11.30 22.95 54.80
N VAL A 72 -11.94 24.10 54.56
CA VAL A 72 -13.40 24.23 54.64
C VAL A 72 -14.04 23.55 53.42
N PRO A 73 -14.93 22.57 53.60
CA PRO A 73 -15.64 21.94 52.48
C PRO A 73 -16.61 22.94 51.83
N ILE A 74 -16.58 23.01 50.51
CA ILE A 74 -17.55 23.71 49.65
C ILE A 74 -18.50 22.64 49.13
N GLU A 75 -19.65 22.52 49.77
CA GLU A 75 -20.64 21.48 49.45
C GLU A 75 -21.38 21.80 48.15
N SER A 76 -21.79 23.07 47.96
CA SER A 76 -22.51 23.53 46.78
C SER A 76 -22.19 24.98 46.42
N VAL A 77 -22.48 25.35 45.17
CA VAL A 77 -22.45 26.74 44.68
C VAL A 77 -23.77 27.08 44.00
N SER A 78 -24.18 28.36 44.08
CA SER A 78 -25.40 28.80 43.38
C SER A 78 -25.26 28.70 41.87
N THR A 79 -26.37 28.44 41.17
CA THR A 79 -26.42 28.44 39.70
C THR A 79 -25.98 29.77 39.10
N LYS A 80 -26.38 30.90 39.69
CA LYS A 80 -25.96 32.25 39.28
C LYS A 80 -24.44 32.46 39.36
N PHE A 81 -23.79 31.84 40.35
CA PHE A 81 -22.32 31.88 40.45
C PHE A 81 -21.69 31.14 39.26
N LEU A 82 -22.20 29.96 38.91
CA LEU A 82 -21.72 29.21 37.74
C LEU A 82 -22.02 29.92 36.42
N GLU A 83 -23.18 30.57 36.27
CA GLU A 83 -23.49 31.38 35.09
C GLU A 83 -22.47 32.51 34.89
N ASN A 84 -22.03 33.14 35.98
CA ASN A 84 -20.97 34.15 35.93
C ASN A 84 -19.60 33.52 35.62
N HIS A 85 -19.29 32.35 36.19
CA HIS A 85 -18.04 31.61 35.92
C HIS A 85 -17.90 31.22 34.44
N PHE A 86 -19.00 30.76 33.83
CA PHE A 86 -19.05 30.37 32.42
C PHE A 86 -19.40 31.53 31.46
N LYS A 87 -19.41 32.78 31.95
CA LYS A 87 -19.78 33.94 31.14
C LYS A 87 -18.79 34.13 29.99
N GLY A 88 -19.30 34.09 28.76
CA GLY A 88 -18.47 34.22 27.55
C GLY A 88 -17.77 32.92 27.12
N THR A 89 -18.12 31.78 27.75
CA THR A 89 -17.64 30.44 27.38
C THR A 89 -18.80 29.54 26.99
N ASN A 90 -19.70 30.07 26.15
CA ASN A 90 -20.86 29.31 25.69
C ASN A 90 -20.45 28.10 24.85
N GLY A 91 -19.26 28.12 24.22
CA GLY A 91 -18.73 27.02 23.43
C GLY A 91 -19.10 27.08 21.95
N GLY A 92 -19.32 28.28 21.40
CA GLY A 92 -19.73 28.48 20.01
C GLY A 92 -21.16 28.02 19.70
N THR A 93 -21.60 28.24 18.47
CA THR A 93 -22.95 27.85 18.00
C THR A 93 -23.07 26.34 17.80
N GLN A 94 -21.97 25.67 17.45
CA GLN A 94 -22.00 24.28 17.01
C GLN A 94 -22.10 23.28 18.16
N LEU A 95 -21.32 23.43 19.23
CA LEU A 95 -21.33 22.53 20.39
C LEU A 95 -21.75 23.21 21.70
N GLY A 96 -21.80 24.54 21.72
CA GLY A 96 -22.07 25.29 22.92
C GLY A 96 -23.49 25.19 23.48
N ASP A 97 -23.61 25.63 24.73
CA ASP A 97 -24.84 25.86 25.48
C ASP A 97 -24.60 27.03 26.47
N PRO A 98 -25.46 28.06 26.52
CA PRO A 98 -25.33 29.13 27.51
C PRO A 98 -25.47 28.65 28.96
N LYS A 99 -26.08 27.48 29.20
CA LYS A 99 -26.24 26.94 30.55
C LYS A 99 -24.94 26.25 31.01
N PRO A 100 -24.46 26.56 32.22
CA PRO A 100 -23.31 25.88 32.79
C PRO A 100 -23.68 24.41 33.09
N PRO A 101 -22.79 23.44 32.80
CA PRO A 101 -23.05 22.05 33.14
C PRO A 101 -22.93 21.86 34.66
N ARG A 102 -23.75 20.98 35.25
CA ARG A 102 -23.68 20.67 36.69
C ARG A 102 -22.51 19.75 37.02
N THR A 103 -22.19 18.84 36.11
CA THR A 103 -21.07 17.90 36.22
C THR A 103 -20.35 17.77 34.88
N GLN A 104 -19.13 17.23 34.88
CA GLN A 104 -18.43 16.91 33.63
C GLN A 104 -19.21 15.88 32.79
N LEU A 105 -19.87 14.91 33.43
CA LEU A 105 -20.70 13.95 32.71
C LEU A 105 -21.92 14.58 32.05
N ASP A 106 -22.54 15.57 32.67
CA ASP A 106 -23.69 16.24 32.06
C ASP A 106 -23.27 16.97 30.79
N GLU A 107 -22.09 17.59 30.80
CA GLU A 107 -21.52 18.19 29.59
C GLU A 107 -21.24 17.14 28.51
N VAL A 108 -20.61 16.02 28.87
CA VAL A 108 -20.33 14.91 27.94
C VAL A 108 -21.62 14.34 27.35
N LYS A 109 -22.66 14.13 28.16
CA LYS A 109 -23.98 13.65 27.69
C LYS A 109 -24.62 14.66 26.75
N ARG A 110 -24.65 15.93 27.13
CA ARG A 110 -25.21 17.03 26.31
C ARG A 110 -24.54 17.10 24.95
N VAL A 111 -23.21 17.10 24.92
CA VAL A 111 -22.40 17.14 23.70
C VAL A 111 -22.63 15.87 22.88
N GLY A 112 -22.61 14.70 23.52
CA GLY A 112 -22.88 13.41 22.88
C GLY A 112 -24.24 13.38 22.17
N THR A 113 -25.31 13.82 22.84
CA THR A 113 -26.65 13.90 22.24
C THR A 113 -26.69 14.88 21.05
N LYS A 114 -26.04 16.03 21.15
CA LYS A 114 -25.99 17.02 20.07
C LYS A 114 -25.26 16.47 18.85
N LEU A 115 -24.12 15.81 19.06
CA LEU A 115 -23.32 15.18 18.01
C LEU A 115 -24.04 13.97 17.40
N GLU A 116 -24.71 13.16 18.21
CA GLU A 116 -25.52 12.05 17.72
C GLU A 116 -26.67 12.55 16.82
N SER A 117 -27.34 13.65 17.19
CA SER A 117 -28.33 14.28 16.31
C SER A 117 -27.71 14.70 14.98
N GLN A 118 -26.57 15.39 15.01
CA GLN A 118 -25.86 15.81 13.79
C GLN A 118 -25.46 14.63 12.90
N LEU A 119 -25.03 13.51 13.50
CA LEU A 119 -24.66 12.30 12.76
C LEU A 119 -25.89 11.56 12.21
N ASN A 120 -27.02 11.57 12.91
CA ASN A 120 -28.26 10.95 12.46
C ASN A 120 -28.86 11.70 11.25
N ASP A 121 -28.71 13.02 11.22
CA ASP A 121 -29.17 13.87 10.13
C ASP A 121 -28.22 13.84 8.90
N ALA A 122 -27.00 13.35 9.08
CA ALA A 122 -25.97 13.28 8.04
C ALA A 122 -26.09 12.01 7.17
N GLY A 123 -25.80 12.13 5.87
CA GLY A 123 -25.63 10.97 4.99
C GLY A 123 -24.34 10.19 5.32
N ASP A 124 -24.24 8.94 4.88
CA ASP A 124 -23.11 8.05 5.24
C ASP A 124 -21.74 8.60 4.81
N ALA A 125 -21.65 9.24 3.63
CA ALA A 125 -20.45 9.95 3.19
C ALA A 125 -20.05 11.10 4.13
N GLN A 126 -21.03 11.87 4.61
CA GLN A 126 -20.80 12.98 5.53
C GLN A 126 -20.42 12.48 6.93
N LYS A 127 -21.01 11.37 7.40
CA LYS A 127 -20.59 10.71 8.64
C LYS A 127 -19.12 10.31 8.58
N ILE A 128 -18.67 9.67 7.50
CA ILE A 128 -17.26 9.32 7.29
C ILE A 128 -16.38 10.57 7.23
N GLN A 129 -16.80 11.61 6.50
CA GLN A 129 -16.04 12.85 6.42
C GLN A 129 -15.84 13.51 7.79
N VAL A 130 -16.89 13.59 8.61
CA VAL A 130 -16.85 14.22 9.94
C VAL A 130 -16.08 13.36 10.94
N LEU A 131 -16.32 12.05 10.96
CA LEU A 131 -15.72 11.14 11.93
C LEU A 131 -14.30 10.74 11.56
N CYS A 132 -14.08 10.32 10.32
CA CYS A 132 -12.81 9.75 9.87
C CYS A 132 -11.94 10.77 9.11
N GLY A 133 -12.54 11.82 8.55
CA GLY A 133 -11.84 12.85 7.78
C GLY A 133 -12.06 12.74 6.28
N SER A 134 -11.40 13.60 5.51
CA SER A 134 -11.51 13.62 4.04
C SER A 134 -10.20 14.03 3.38
N PHE A 135 -10.01 13.60 2.13
CA PHE A 135 -8.93 14.08 1.27
C PHE A 135 -9.44 15.22 0.40
N ASN A 136 -8.80 16.38 0.48
CA ASN A 136 -9.02 17.49 -0.44
C ASN A 136 -7.67 17.82 -1.12
N GLN A 137 -7.58 17.64 -2.44
CA GLN A 137 -6.35 17.90 -3.21
C GLN A 137 -5.08 17.24 -2.60
N ASN A 138 -5.19 15.95 -2.22
CA ASN A 138 -4.14 15.18 -1.52
C ASN A 138 -3.80 15.64 -0.09
N VAL A 139 -4.44 16.69 0.43
CA VAL A 139 -4.34 17.09 1.83
C VAL A 139 -5.41 16.36 2.63
N PHE A 140 -5.00 15.56 3.61
CA PHE A 140 -5.92 14.88 4.51
C PHE A 140 -6.35 15.81 5.65
N THR A 141 -7.63 16.10 5.73
CA THR A 141 -8.24 16.82 6.88
C THR A 141 -8.77 15.77 7.87
N PRO A 142 -8.20 15.68 9.09
CA PRO A 142 -8.59 14.66 10.05
C PRO A 142 -10.00 14.89 10.59
N GLY A 143 -10.78 13.81 10.73
CA GLY A 143 -12.05 13.82 11.46
C GLY A 143 -11.86 13.59 12.96
N TRP A 144 -12.96 13.60 13.72
CA TRP A 144 -12.92 13.47 15.18
C TRP A 144 -12.25 12.17 15.66
N LEU A 145 -12.53 11.02 15.04
CA LEU A 145 -11.94 9.74 15.44
C LEU A 145 -10.43 9.67 15.18
N ILE A 146 -9.93 10.37 14.16
CA ILE A 146 -8.48 10.44 13.91
C ILE A 146 -7.78 11.24 15.01
N LEU A 147 -8.41 12.30 15.49
CA LEU A 147 -7.87 13.14 16.55
C LEU A 147 -7.96 12.45 17.92
N LEU A 148 -9.00 11.65 18.12
CA LEU A 148 -9.25 10.86 19.32
C LEU A 148 -8.51 9.52 19.34
N ALA A 149 -7.77 9.17 18.28
CA ALA A 149 -7.01 7.95 18.22
C ALA A 149 -5.81 8.03 19.18
N GLU A 150 -5.73 7.08 20.11
CA GLU A 150 -4.64 7.00 21.09
C GLU A 150 -3.41 6.29 20.50
N ARG A 151 -3.61 5.51 19.43
CA ARG A 151 -2.58 4.68 18.81
C ARG A 151 -2.51 4.87 17.30
N TYR A 152 -1.34 4.60 16.74
CA TYR A 152 -1.12 4.64 15.30
C TYR A 152 -2.05 3.70 14.53
N ASP A 153 -2.21 2.47 14.99
CA ASP A 153 -3.01 1.47 14.29
C ASP A 153 -4.50 1.81 14.29
N GLU A 154 -5.03 2.40 15.38
CA GLU A 154 -6.40 2.92 15.45
C GLU A 154 -6.58 4.05 14.43
N ARG A 155 -5.60 4.96 14.36
CA ARG A 155 -5.60 6.07 13.41
C ARG A 155 -5.55 5.59 11.96
N ASP A 156 -4.68 4.63 11.65
CA ASP A 156 -4.57 4.04 10.31
C ASP A 156 -5.86 3.28 9.93
N PHE A 157 -6.44 2.54 10.87
CA PHE A 157 -7.72 1.86 10.68
C PHE A 157 -8.85 2.83 10.32
N VAL A 158 -9.01 3.92 11.10
CA VAL A 158 -10.00 4.97 10.84
C VAL A 158 -9.71 5.67 9.51
N ARG A 159 -8.44 5.94 9.18
CA ARG A 159 -8.05 6.57 7.91
C ARG A 159 -8.42 5.70 6.70
N LYS A 160 -8.22 4.39 6.78
CA LYS A 160 -8.57 3.43 5.73
C LYS A 160 -10.07 3.38 5.45
N MET A 161 -10.91 3.75 6.42
CA MET A 161 -12.37 3.85 6.20
C MET A 161 -12.73 4.96 5.20
N VAL A 162 -11.91 6.02 5.09
CA VAL A 162 -12.13 7.15 4.17
C VAL A 162 -11.85 6.77 2.73
N SER A 163 -10.82 5.95 2.50
CA SER A 163 -10.37 5.53 1.16
C SER A 163 -11.06 4.25 0.65
N ALA A 164 -12.05 3.73 1.37
CA ALA A 164 -12.69 2.48 1.02
C ALA A 164 -13.58 2.62 -0.23
N ASP A 165 -13.75 1.50 -0.93
CA ASP A 165 -14.71 1.36 -2.03
C ASP A 165 -16.10 1.86 -1.61
N GLN A 166 -16.81 2.53 -2.54
CA GLN A 166 -18.16 3.03 -2.33
C GLN A 166 -19.13 1.93 -1.86
N THR A 167 -18.84 0.68 -2.21
CA THR A 167 -19.60 -0.50 -1.76
C THR A 167 -19.57 -0.71 -0.24
N LYS A 168 -18.53 -0.24 0.46
CA LYS A 168 -18.36 -0.36 1.93
C LYS A 168 -18.72 0.91 2.69
N LEU A 169 -19.21 1.94 2.01
CA LEU A 169 -19.44 3.26 2.63
C LEU A 169 -20.39 3.17 3.83
N LYS A 170 -21.49 2.44 3.69
CA LYS A 170 -22.48 2.25 4.76
C LYS A 170 -21.91 1.48 5.96
N GLU A 171 -21.26 0.35 5.73
CA GLU A 171 -20.63 -0.47 6.78
C GLU A 171 -19.58 0.34 7.55
N ASN A 172 -18.74 1.09 6.83
CA ASN A 172 -17.74 1.94 7.43
C ASN A 172 -18.39 3.07 8.25
N ALA A 173 -19.46 3.69 7.74
CA ALA A 173 -20.16 4.76 8.46
C ALA A 173 -20.76 4.23 9.77
N GLU A 174 -21.41 3.06 9.73
CA GLU A 174 -21.94 2.39 10.92
C GLU A 174 -20.83 2.04 11.92
N THR A 175 -19.71 1.51 11.44
CA THR A 175 -18.54 1.18 12.27
C THR A 175 -17.96 2.43 12.93
N ALA A 176 -17.76 3.51 12.16
CA ALA A 176 -17.25 4.77 12.68
C ALA A 176 -18.19 5.37 13.74
N VAL A 177 -19.50 5.38 13.50
CA VAL A 177 -20.50 5.83 14.47
C VAL A 177 -20.46 4.98 15.74
N ALA A 178 -20.35 3.65 15.60
CA ALA A 178 -20.24 2.74 16.75
C ALA A 178 -18.98 3.01 17.58
N MET A 179 -17.82 3.18 16.94
CA MET A 179 -16.57 3.55 17.63
C MET A 179 -16.70 4.88 18.37
N PHE A 180 -17.31 5.87 17.72
CA PHE A 180 -17.51 7.20 18.30
C PHE A 180 -18.43 7.16 19.52
N LYS A 181 -19.60 6.50 19.40
CA LYS A 181 -20.53 6.30 20.52
C LYS A 181 -19.87 5.54 21.68
N LYS A 182 -19.02 4.57 21.36
CA LYS A 182 -18.28 3.80 22.35
C LYS A 182 -17.31 4.66 23.16
N LYS A 183 -16.60 5.61 22.54
CA LYS A 183 -15.74 6.57 23.27
C LYS A 183 -16.54 7.39 24.29
N PHE A 184 -17.73 7.87 23.92
CA PHE A 184 -18.64 8.56 24.87
C PHE A 184 -19.16 7.64 25.98
N ALA A 185 -19.59 6.42 25.64
CA ALA A 185 -20.10 5.47 26.61
C ALA A 185 -19.04 5.11 27.67
N THR A 186 -17.77 5.03 27.25
CA THR A 186 -16.63 4.69 28.12
C THR A 186 -16.40 5.71 29.21
N VAL A 187 -16.40 7.00 28.85
CA VAL A 187 -16.22 8.07 29.82
C VAL A 187 -17.47 8.27 30.70
N GLN A 188 -18.63 7.79 30.27
CA GLN A 188 -19.87 7.81 31.06
C GLN A 188 -19.97 6.63 32.03
N ALA A 189 -19.31 5.51 31.72
CA ALA A 189 -19.28 4.33 32.57
C ALA A 189 -18.59 4.61 33.91
N THR A 190 -19.01 3.87 34.94
CA THR A 190 -18.33 3.89 36.24
C THR A 190 -16.91 3.32 36.06
N PRO A 191 -15.87 3.94 36.66
CA PRO A 191 -14.52 3.42 36.59
C PRO A 191 -14.45 1.96 37.06
N ASN A 192 -13.71 1.14 36.31
CA ASN A 192 -13.52 -0.27 36.61
C ASN A 192 -12.05 -0.65 36.30
N PRO A 193 -11.17 -0.61 37.31
CA PRO A 193 -9.74 -0.83 37.11
C PRO A 193 -9.43 -2.23 36.60
N ARG A 194 -10.20 -3.25 37.01
CA ARG A 194 -9.99 -4.62 36.55
C ARG A 194 -10.28 -4.75 35.05
N LEU A 195 -11.40 -4.19 34.59
CA LEU A 195 -11.75 -4.21 33.17
C LEU A 195 -10.73 -3.42 32.35
N ALA A 196 -10.28 -2.27 32.86
CA ALA A 196 -9.24 -1.46 32.22
C ALA A 196 -7.94 -2.24 32.00
N ASP A 197 -7.47 -2.96 33.04
CA ASP A 197 -6.26 -3.78 32.98
C ASP A 197 -6.43 -4.99 32.04
N GLU A 198 -7.61 -5.63 32.04
CA GLU A 198 -7.95 -6.72 31.13
C GLU A 198 -7.93 -6.27 29.66
N GLU A 199 -8.54 -5.12 29.35
CA GLU A 199 -8.59 -4.56 28.00
C GLU A 199 -7.21 -4.10 27.53
N ALA A 200 -6.43 -3.45 28.40
CA ALA A 200 -5.05 -3.08 28.11
C ALA A 200 -4.18 -4.31 27.80
N THR A 201 -4.40 -5.42 28.52
CA THR A 201 -3.71 -6.69 28.29
C THR A 201 -4.12 -7.31 26.95
N ARG A 202 -5.43 -7.36 26.62
CA ARG A 202 -5.90 -7.86 25.31
C ARG A 202 -5.30 -7.08 24.15
N LEU A 203 -5.27 -5.76 24.29
CA LEU A 203 -4.64 -4.86 23.35
C LEU A 203 -3.17 -5.16 23.12
N LYS A 204 -2.43 -5.31 24.21
CA LYS A 204 -1.00 -5.61 24.17
C LYS A 204 -0.78 -6.95 23.47
N THR A 205 -1.53 -7.98 23.86
CA THR A 205 -1.44 -9.32 23.25
C THR A 205 -1.77 -9.28 21.75
N ALA A 206 -2.82 -8.58 21.34
CA ALA A 206 -3.17 -8.45 19.92
C ALA A 206 -2.09 -7.72 19.11
N GLY A 207 -1.47 -6.68 19.69
CA GLY A 207 -0.34 -5.98 19.07
C GLY A 207 0.92 -6.87 18.94
N GLU A 208 1.22 -7.67 19.97
CA GLU A 208 2.30 -8.64 19.95
C GLU A 208 2.05 -9.76 18.92
N GLU A 209 0.81 -10.24 18.79
CA GLU A 209 0.42 -11.24 17.78
C GLU A 209 0.67 -10.72 16.36
N ILE A 210 0.35 -9.46 16.06
CA ILE A 210 0.63 -8.87 14.75
C ILE A 210 2.13 -8.70 14.51
N THR A 211 2.87 -8.25 15.52
CA THR A 211 4.33 -8.12 15.41
C THR A 211 4.97 -9.46 15.07
N ARG A 212 4.56 -10.52 15.79
CA ARG A 212 5.00 -11.90 15.55
C ARG A 212 4.59 -12.41 14.17
N ALA A 213 3.35 -12.12 13.73
CA ALA A 213 2.89 -12.52 12.40
C ALA A 213 3.64 -11.79 11.27
N ALA A 214 3.95 -10.50 11.46
CA ALA A 214 4.76 -9.73 10.52
C ALA A 214 6.21 -10.24 10.44
N GLU A 215 6.80 -10.66 11.56
CA GLU A 215 8.09 -11.35 11.58
C GLU A 215 8.04 -12.70 10.86
N ALA A 216 6.98 -13.49 11.08
CA ALA A 216 6.78 -14.75 10.38
C ALA A 216 6.68 -14.57 8.86
N VAL A 217 5.94 -13.56 8.39
CA VAL A 217 5.85 -13.21 6.96
C VAL A 217 7.23 -12.82 6.40
N ARG A 218 8.00 -11.99 7.11
CA ARG A 218 9.36 -11.62 6.68
C ARG A 218 10.29 -12.84 6.58
N GLY A 219 10.26 -13.71 7.59
CA GLY A 219 11.04 -14.95 7.60
C GLY A 219 10.63 -15.91 6.49
N ALA A 220 9.33 -16.05 6.22
CA ALA A 220 8.79 -16.87 5.14
C ALA A 220 9.17 -16.32 3.76
N ASN A 221 9.10 -15.01 3.57
CA ASN A 221 9.50 -14.35 2.34
C ASN A 221 11.00 -14.55 2.06
N THR A 222 11.85 -14.45 3.08
CA THR A 222 13.29 -14.71 2.96
C THR A 222 13.56 -16.14 2.50
N LYS A 223 12.83 -17.13 3.03
CA LYS A 223 12.95 -18.53 2.60
C LYS A 223 12.48 -18.74 1.17
N LEU A 224 11.42 -18.05 0.75
CA LEU A 224 10.93 -18.12 -0.63
C LEU A 224 11.98 -17.56 -1.60
N VAL A 225 12.57 -16.40 -1.29
CA VAL A 225 13.63 -15.79 -2.11
C VAL A 225 14.86 -16.72 -2.20
N GLN A 226 15.30 -17.29 -1.07
CA GLN A 226 16.40 -18.27 -1.06
C GLN A 226 16.09 -19.51 -1.90
N ALA A 227 14.84 -20.01 -1.84
CA ALA A 227 14.41 -21.10 -2.71
C ALA A 227 14.46 -20.65 -4.17
N GLU A 228 13.88 -19.51 -4.53
CA GLU A 228 13.90 -18.98 -5.90
C GLU A 228 15.31 -18.86 -6.48
N ASP A 229 16.27 -18.37 -5.69
CA ASP A 229 17.68 -18.26 -6.06
C ASP A 229 18.33 -19.62 -6.30
N ALA A 230 17.99 -20.64 -5.51
CA ALA A 230 18.46 -22.02 -5.74
C ALA A 230 17.90 -22.63 -7.03
N PHE A 231 16.79 -22.12 -7.55
CA PHE A 231 16.17 -22.55 -8.80
C PHE A 231 16.47 -21.63 -10.00
N ARG A 232 17.42 -20.70 -9.86
CA ARG A 232 17.78 -19.78 -10.96
C ARG A 232 18.37 -20.58 -12.15
N GLY A 233 17.65 -20.59 -13.27
CA GLY A 233 18.01 -21.33 -14.49
C GLY A 233 17.22 -22.61 -14.77
N LYS A 234 16.31 -23.01 -13.87
CA LYS A 234 15.35 -24.10 -14.11
C LYS A 234 14.06 -23.60 -14.75
N THR A 235 13.34 -24.46 -15.47
CA THR A 235 12.05 -24.08 -16.08
C THR A 235 10.99 -23.85 -14.99
N VAL A 236 9.92 -23.13 -15.33
CA VAL A 236 8.78 -22.92 -14.41
C VAL A 236 8.17 -24.26 -13.98
N GLU A 237 8.11 -25.23 -14.90
CA GLU A 237 7.60 -26.58 -14.63
C GLU A 237 8.50 -27.34 -13.65
N GLU A 238 9.82 -27.23 -13.78
CA GLU A 238 10.77 -27.81 -12.82
C GLU A 238 10.70 -27.14 -11.45
N ARG A 239 10.47 -25.82 -11.41
CA ARG A 239 10.29 -25.06 -10.16
C ARG A 239 8.99 -25.44 -9.46
N ASP A 240 7.89 -25.58 -10.21
CA ASP A 240 6.60 -26.00 -9.67
C ASP A 240 6.57 -27.50 -9.34
N ALA A 241 7.43 -28.32 -9.93
CA ALA A 241 7.60 -29.71 -9.53
C ALA A 241 8.39 -29.86 -8.21
N ASP A 242 9.24 -28.88 -7.86
CA ASP A 242 10.13 -28.96 -6.71
C ASP A 242 9.40 -28.83 -5.37
N GLU A 243 9.63 -29.81 -4.50
CA GLU A 243 9.02 -29.88 -3.16
C GLU A 243 9.53 -28.79 -2.22
N GLY A 244 10.78 -28.33 -2.37
CA GLY A 244 11.36 -27.25 -1.56
C GLY A 244 10.73 -25.89 -1.88
N TYR A 245 10.56 -25.57 -3.17
CA TYR A 245 9.86 -24.34 -3.57
C TYR A 245 8.39 -24.34 -3.15
N LYS A 246 7.66 -25.45 -3.37
CA LYS A 246 6.29 -25.63 -2.87
C LYS A 246 6.20 -25.44 -1.35
N ALA A 247 7.12 -26.03 -0.61
CA ALA A 247 7.16 -25.90 0.85
C ALA A 247 7.41 -24.45 1.27
N ALA A 248 8.35 -23.74 0.65
CA ALA A 248 8.62 -22.34 0.96
C ALA A 248 7.42 -21.43 0.66
N ARG A 249 6.76 -21.63 -0.50
CA ARG A 249 5.54 -20.90 -0.86
C ARG A 249 4.41 -21.16 0.12
N LYS A 250 4.18 -22.43 0.49
CA LYS A 250 3.18 -22.79 1.49
C LYS A 250 3.45 -22.09 2.84
N VAL A 251 4.71 -22.05 3.29
CA VAL A 251 5.09 -21.35 4.54
C VAL A 251 4.77 -19.84 4.45
N LEU A 252 4.95 -19.22 3.27
CA LEU A 252 4.55 -17.82 3.06
C LEU A 252 3.03 -17.65 3.09
N ASP A 253 2.27 -18.50 2.40
CA ASP A 253 0.81 -18.44 2.37
C ASP A 253 0.22 -18.65 3.78
N ASP A 254 0.76 -19.60 4.56
CA ASP A 254 0.38 -19.84 5.95
C ASP A 254 0.71 -18.62 6.84
N ALA A 255 1.88 -18.00 6.63
CA ALA A 255 2.28 -16.80 7.37
C ALA A 255 1.41 -15.58 7.02
N LEU A 256 1.04 -15.39 5.75
CA LEU A 256 0.13 -14.34 5.30
C LEU A 256 -1.27 -14.54 5.90
N THR A 257 -1.76 -15.78 5.88
CA THR A 257 -3.05 -16.13 6.51
C THR A 257 -3.03 -15.85 8.01
N ALA A 258 -1.93 -16.17 8.71
CA ALA A 258 -1.76 -15.85 10.12
C ALA A 258 -1.71 -14.34 10.38
N ALA A 259 -1.02 -13.56 9.53
CA ALA A 259 -0.99 -12.11 9.60
C ALA A 259 -2.37 -11.49 9.39
N ASP A 260 -3.16 -11.98 8.43
CA ASP A 260 -4.51 -11.49 8.19
C ASP A 260 -5.45 -11.86 9.34
N SER A 261 -5.33 -13.05 9.92
CA SER A 261 -6.05 -13.43 11.14
C SER A 261 -5.70 -12.52 12.32
N ALA A 262 -4.41 -12.24 12.53
CA ALA A 262 -3.95 -11.34 13.59
C ALA A 262 -4.45 -9.90 13.38
N ARG A 263 -4.45 -9.40 12.13
CA ARG A 263 -5.06 -8.11 11.76
C ARG A 263 -6.56 -8.08 11.99
N GLN A 264 -7.27 -9.15 11.66
CA GLN A 264 -8.72 -9.25 11.91
C GLN A 264 -9.02 -9.25 13.40
N LYS A 265 -8.23 -9.96 14.21
CA LYS A 265 -8.33 -9.90 15.69
C LYS A 265 -8.09 -8.49 16.19
N LEU A 266 -6.99 -7.83 15.78
CA LEU A 266 -6.74 -6.46 16.21
C LEU A 266 -7.82 -5.49 15.71
N LYS A 267 -8.38 -5.68 14.52
CA LYS A 267 -9.53 -4.89 14.01
C LYS A 267 -10.78 -5.12 14.88
N ALA A 268 -11.08 -6.36 15.23
CA ALA A 268 -12.19 -6.69 16.12
C ALA A 268 -11.98 -6.07 17.50
N GLU A 269 -10.77 -6.16 18.04
CA GLU A 269 -10.37 -5.45 19.24
C GLU A 269 -10.53 -3.93 19.02
N PHE A 270 -10.09 -3.31 17.93
CA PHE A 270 -10.24 -1.86 17.71
C PHE A 270 -11.67 -1.38 17.67
N THR A 271 -12.53 -2.16 17.03
CA THR A 271 -13.97 -1.93 17.02
C THR A 271 -14.51 -2.03 18.47
N ASN A 272 -13.87 -2.86 19.29
CA ASN A 272 -14.12 -2.96 20.72
C ASN A 272 -13.31 -1.97 21.60
N LEU A 273 -12.36 -1.21 21.09
CA LEU A 273 -11.35 -0.50 21.91
C LEU A 273 -11.48 1.01 21.96
N GLY A 274 -12.59 1.54 21.46
CA GLY A 274 -13.04 2.85 21.92
C GLY A 274 -13.33 2.91 23.44
N SER A 275 -13.08 1.85 24.21
CA SER A 275 -13.50 1.72 25.60
C SER A 275 -12.54 1.09 26.59
N THR A 276 -11.24 1.35 26.55
CA THR A 276 -10.46 1.03 27.77
C THR A 276 -11.16 1.67 28.96
N ALA A 277 -11.72 0.83 29.84
CA ALA A 277 -12.54 1.31 30.93
C ALA A 277 -11.71 2.29 31.75
N CYS A 278 -12.33 3.34 32.28
CA CYS A 278 -11.59 4.27 33.10
C CYS A 278 -11.10 3.53 34.35
N ARG A 279 -9.81 3.61 34.67
CA ARG A 279 -9.24 2.92 35.83
C ARG A 279 -9.75 3.50 37.15
N ASP A 280 -9.82 4.83 37.19
CA ASP A 280 -10.29 5.63 38.31
C ASP A 280 -10.91 6.94 37.80
N ASP A 281 -11.36 7.79 38.73
CA ASP A 281 -11.95 9.09 38.38
C ASP A 281 -10.93 10.09 37.81
N ALA A 282 -9.64 9.95 38.12
CA ALA A 282 -8.61 10.85 37.58
C ALA A 282 -8.35 10.53 36.10
N ASP A 283 -8.20 9.25 35.77
CA ASP A 283 -8.15 8.74 34.39
C ASP A 283 -9.43 9.12 33.63
N ARG A 284 -10.59 8.98 34.27
CA ARG A 284 -11.86 9.40 33.65
C ARG A 284 -11.90 10.90 33.34
N ARG A 285 -11.44 11.78 34.25
CA ARG A 285 -11.32 13.23 33.99
C ARG A 285 -10.41 13.49 32.78
N LEU A 286 -9.26 12.82 32.73
CA LEU A 286 -8.31 12.97 31.64
C LEU A 286 -8.93 12.55 30.30
N ARG A 287 -9.63 11.42 30.26
CA ARG A 287 -10.34 10.94 29.06
C ARG A 287 -11.49 11.84 28.64
N ILE A 288 -12.23 12.42 29.60
CA ILE A 288 -13.26 13.43 29.30
C ILE A 288 -12.61 14.66 28.66
N ALA A 289 -11.49 15.14 29.19
CA ALA A 289 -10.76 16.27 28.62
C ALA A 289 -10.25 15.95 27.21
N HIS A 290 -9.60 14.80 27.01
CA HIS A 290 -9.15 14.35 25.70
C HIS A 290 -10.31 14.27 24.69
N LEU A 291 -11.44 13.69 25.10
CA LEU A 291 -12.64 13.59 24.28
C LEU A 291 -13.16 14.97 23.85
N LEU A 292 -13.29 15.91 24.78
CA LEU A 292 -13.91 17.20 24.51
C LEU A 292 -12.97 18.17 23.77
N VAL A 293 -11.67 18.15 24.06
CA VAL A 293 -10.68 19.07 23.46
C VAL A 293 -10.62 18.94 21.93
N HIS A 294 -10.86 17.75 21.39
CA HIS A 294 -10.68 17.48 19.96
C HIS A 294 -11.94 17.65 19.09
N LEU A 295 -13.08 18.03 19.68
CA LEU A 295 -14.34 18.15 18.94
C LEU A 295 -14.44 19.46 18.14
N ASP A 296 -13.91 20.56 18.67
CA ASP A 296 -13.89 21.88 18.01
C ASP A 296 -12.64 22.67 18.46
N TYR A 297 -12.00 23.39 17.55
CA TYR A 297 -10.80 24.20 17.84
C TYR A 297 -11.12 25.67 18.15
N SER A 298 -12.40 26.06 18.16
CA SER A 298 -12.80 27.43 18.48
C SER A 298 -12.36 27.83 19.88
N ALA A 299 -11.90 29.08 20.04
CA ALA A 299 -11.40 29.58 21.31
C ALA A 299 -12.47 29.55 22.42
N GLU A 300 -13.74 29.76 22.08
CA GLU A 300 -14.85 29.67 23.03
C GLU A 300 -15.06 28.24 23.53
N TRP A 301 -14.98 27.24 22.64
CA TRP A 301 -15.08 25.84 23.01
C TRP A 301 -13.92 25.41 23.89
N GLN A 302 -12.68 25.75 23.49
CA GLN A 302 -11.49 25.39 24.27
C GLN A 302 -11.52 26.00 25.69
N LYS A 303 -11.97 27.25 25.82
CA LYS A 303 -12.20 27.87 27.15
C LYS A 303 -13.24 27.12 27.96
N ARG A 304 -14.39 26.77 27.35
CA ARG A 304 -15.44 26.00 28.03
C ARG A 304 -14.90 24.65 28.51
N VAL A 305 -14.19 23.90 27.66
CA VAL A 305 -13.61 22.59 28.04
C VAL A 305 -12.60 22.74 29.17
N ALA A 306 -11.77 23.78 29.15
CA ALA A 306 -10.83 24.06 30.23
C ALA A 306 -11.54 24.38 31.56
N LEU A 307 -12.65 25.10 31.55
CA LEU A 307 -13.46 25.36 32.76
C LEU A 307 -14.21 24.11 33.24
N VAL A 308 -14.75 23.29 32.32
CA VAL A 308 -15.47 22.07 32.68
C VAL A 308 -14.53 21.04 33.30
N THR A 309 -13.39 20.78 32.66
CA THR A 309 -12.46 19.71 33.08
C THR A 309 -11.41 20.18 34.07
N GLY A 310 -11.18 21.48 34.15
CA GLY A 310 -10.13 22.11 34.95
C GLY A 310 -8.84 22.29 34.16
N LEU A 311 -8.18 23.43 34.33
CA LEU A 311 -6.98 23.80 33.58
C LEU A 311 -5.85 22.77 33.73
N ARG A 312 -5.73 22.14 34.91
CA ARG A 312 -4.72 21.09 35.15
C ARG A 312 -4.96 19.87 34.26
N VAL A 313 -6.17 19.35 34.27
CA VAL A 313 -6.54 18.16 33.48
C VAL A 313 -6.52 18.48 31.98
N TYR A 314 -7.01 19.66 31.59
CA TYR A 314 -6.95 20.16 30.21
C TYR A 314 -5.50 20.21 29.69
N SER A 315 -4.57 20.79 30.46
CA SER A 315 -3.15 20.84 30.08
C SER A 315 -2.49 19.47 30.02
N ALA A 316 -2.88 18.56 30.92
CA ALA A 316 -2.42 17.17 30.91
C ALA A 316 -2.91 16.45 29.65
N ALA A 317 -4.18 16.59 29.27
CA ALA A 317 -4.76 15.98 28.07
C ALA A 317 -4.07 16.47 26.78
N ILE A 318 -3.76 17.76 26.69
CA ILE A 318 -2.99 18.29 25.55
C ILE A 318 -1.58 17.71 25.52
N SER A 319 -0.91 17.65 26.68
CA SER A 319 0.46 17.12 26.75
C SER A 319 0.50 15.64 26.37
N ASP A 320 -0.49 14.87 26.83
CA ASP A 320 -0.68 13.47 26.48
C ASP A 320 -0.90 13.28 24.97
N GLN A 321 -1.77 14.10 24.38
CA GLN A 321 -1.99 14.09 22.94
C GLN A 321 -0.72 14.41 22.14
N VAL A 322 0.08 15.39 22.58
CA VAL A 322 1.36 15.70 21.92
C VAL A 322 2.30 14.51 21.99
N ASN A 323 2.33 13.78 23.10
CA ASN A 323 3.14 12.57 23.24
C ASN A 323 2.64 11.46 22.30
N HIS A 324 1.33 11.18 22.27
CA HIS A 324 0.75 10.21 21.32
C HIS A 324 1.08 10.56 19.86
N LEU A 325 0.97 11.84 19.48
CA LEU A 325 1.31 12.29 18.12
C LEU A 325 2.80 12.12 17.82
N ARG A 326 3.69 12.36 18.80
CA ARG A 326 5.13 12.12 18.64
C ARG A 326 5.43 10.63 18.46
N GLU A 327 4.79 9.75 19.24
CA GLU A 327 4.94 8.30 19.12
C GLU A 327 4.42 7.79 17.77
N MET A 328 3.25 8.27 17.34
CA MET A 328 2.72 7.97 16.00
C MET A 328 3.67 8.43 14.90
N ALA A 329 4.23 9.64 15.00
CA ALA A 329 5.20 10.15 14.03
C ALA A 329 6.49 9.30 14.00
N ALA A 330 6.98 8.85 15.16
CA ALA A 330 8.12 7.95 15.23
C ALA A 330 7.84 6.61 14.55
N SER A 331 6.66 6.03 14.77
CA SER A 331 6.20 4.80 14.11
C SER A 331 6.14 4.96 12.58
N VAL A 332 5.55 6.06 12.09
CA VAL A 332 5.51 6.37 10.64
C VAL A 332 6.92 6.50 10.05
N ASN A 333 7.82 7.22 10.73
CA ASN A 333 9.20 7.38 10.26
C ASN A 333 9.93 6.03 10.17
N GLN A 334 9.71 5.13 11.14
CA GLN A 334 10.27 3.78 11.09
C GLN A 334 9.70 2.98 9.91
N GLN A 335 8.40 3.09 9.63
CA GLN A 335 7.78 2.47 8.46
C GLN A 335 8.36 3.02 7.15
N ILE A 336 8.54 4.34 7.03
CA ILE A 336 9.15 4.97 5.85
C ILE A 336 10.56 4.41 5.60
N VAL A 337 11.39 4.27 6.64
CA VAL A 337 12.75 3.70 6.49
C VAL A 337 12.68 2.24 6.04
N SER A 338 11.77 1.46 6.62
CA SER A 338 11.55 0.06 6.21
C SER A 338 11.07 -0.06 4.75
N ASP A 339 10.15 0.81 4.34
CA ASP A 339 9.61 0.83 2.97
C ASP A 339 10.66 1.29 1.95
N GLN A 340 11.49 2.28 2.32
CA GLN A 340 12.62 2.72 1.49
C GLN A 340 13.66 1.62 1.31
N ALA A 341 13.99 0.87 2.36
CA ALA A 341 14.90 -0.27 2.28
C ALA A 341 14.34 -1.35 1.35
N ARG A 342 13.06 -1.71 1.53
CA ARG A 342 12.38 -2.67 0.66
C ARG A 342 12.33 -2.20 -0.80
N PHE A 343 11.99 -0.94 -1.04
CA PHE A 343 11.96 -0.36 -2.38
C PHE A 343 13.36 -0.40 -3.03
N SER A 344 14.42 -0.08 -2.28
CA SER A 344 15.80 -0.18 -2.78
C SER A 344 16.17 -1.60 -3.21
N GLU A 345 15.76 -2.61 -2.44
CA GLU A 345 15.98 -4.02 -2.79
C GLU A 345 15.22 -4.43 -4.06
N GLU A 346 13.92 -4.09 -4.13
CA GLU A 346 13.08 -4.35 -5.31
C GLU A 346 13.61 -3.62 -6.56
N TYR A 347 14.10 -2.39 -6.39
CA TYR A 347 14.67 -1.59 -7.48
C TYR A 347 15.96 -2.19 -8.03
N GLU A 348 16.91 -2.60 -7.17
CA GLU A 348 18.14 -3.24 -7.63
C GLU A 348 17.88 -4.60 -8.30
N LEU A 349 16.88 -5.36 -7.82
CA LEU A 349 16.43 -6.58 -8.50
C LEU A 349 15.91 -6.28 -9.92
N LEU A 350 15.01 -5.30 -10.05
CA LEU A 350 14.45 -4.90 -11.35
C LEU A 350 15.53 -4.40 -12.32
N LYS A 351 16.50 -3.64 -11.81
CA LYS A 351 17.66 -3.19 -12.57
C LYS A 351 18.52 -4.37 -13.05
N GLY A 352 18.78 -5.34 -12.18
CA GLY A 352 19.48 -6.57 -12.54
C GLY A 352 18.77 -7.35 -13.65
N LEU A 353 17.45 -7.50 -13.54
CA LEU A 353 16.61 -8.13 -14.58
C LEU A 353 16.63 -7.35 -15.90
N ALA A 354 16.59 -6.03 -15.85
CA ALA A 354 16.67 -5.19 -17.05
C ALA A 354 18.02 -5.35 -17.78
N VAL A 355 19.14 -5.41 -17.04
CA VAL A 355 20.47 -5.68 -17.62
C VAL A 355 20.53 -7.07 -18.24
N GLN A 356 20.01 -8.10 -17.56
CA GLN A 356 19.96 -9.46 -18.09
C GLN A 356 19.13 -9.55 -19.38
N ASN A 357 17.96 -8.90 -19.42
CA ASN A 357 17.12 -8.85 -20.61
C ASN A 357 17.81 -8.13 -21.77
N SER A 358 18.56 -7.06 -21.49
CA SER A 358 19.36 -6.36 -22.51
C SER A 358 20.44 -7.28 -23.09
N LEU A 359 21.18 -8.01 -22.24
CA LEU A 359 22.20 -8.95 -22.69
C LEU A 359 21.63 -10.09 -23.53
N LEU A 360 20.45 -10.61 -23.13
CA LEU A 360 19.76 -11.66 -23.88
C LEU A 360 19.31 -11.14 -25.26
N LEU A 361 18.81 -9.90 -25.33
CA LEU A 361 18.46 -9.27 -26.59
C LEU A 361 19.69 -9.10 -27.51
N ASP A 362 20.82 -8.66 -26.96
CA ASP A 362 22.08 -8.54 -27.72
C ASP A 362 22.55 -9.89 -28.26
N GLN A 363 22.45 -10.96 -27.47
CA GLN A 363 22.75 -12.33 -27.91
C GLN A 363 21.82 -12.79 -29.04
N GLN A 364 20.51 -12.50 -28.94
CA GLN A 364 19.56 -12.84 -30.00
C GLN A 364 19.85 -12.08 -31.30
N LEU A 365 20.24 -10.82 -31.21
CA LEU A 365 20.64 -10.02 -32.37
C LEU A 365 21.91 -10.56 -33.02
N ALA A 366 22.91 -10.92 -32.22
CA ALA A 366 24.15 -11.54 -32.70
C ALA A 366 23.88 -12.87 -33.43
N LEU A 367 23.09 -13.76 -32.81
CA LEU A 367 22.68 -15.03 -33.43
C LEU A 367 21.92 -14.80 -34.74
N LYS A 368 20.99 -13.84 -34.77
CA LYS A 368 20.26 -13.50 -36.00
C LYS A 368 21.20 -13.04 -37.12
N ALA A 369 22.20 -12.21 -36.79
CA ALA A 369 23.20 -11.76 -37.76
C ALA A 369 24.06 -12.93 -38.27
N GLU A 370 24.45 -13.87 -37.41
CA GLU A 370 25.17 -15.09 -37.80
C GLU A 370 24.34 -15.95 -38.76
N TYR A 371 23.05 -16.16 -38.46
CA TYR A 371 22.13 -16.91 -39.33
C TYR A 371 21.94 -16.21 -40.69
N GLU A 372 21.81 -14.89 -40.72
CA GLU A 372 21.72 -14.13 -41.98
C GLU A 372 23.01 -14.25 -42.81
N ALA A 373 24.17 -14.17 -42.16
CA ALA A 373 25.47 -14.38 -42.82
C ALA A 373 25.66 -15.82 -43.32
N GLN A 374 25.19 -16.83 -42.58
CA GLN A 374 25.19 -18.22 -43.03
C GLN A 374 24.26 -18.41 -44.24
N ARG A 375 23.04 -17.87 -44.18
CA ARG A 375 22.08 -17.94 -45.29
C ARG A 375 22.63 -17.27 -46.56
N ALA A 376 23.36 -16.17 -46.42
CA ALA A 376 24.02 -15.51 -47.54
C ALA A 376 25.11 -16.42 -48.17
N ARG A 377 25.97 -17.04 -47.33
CA ARG A 377 27.00 -18.01 -47.78
C ARG A 377 26.38 -19.22 -48.48
N ASP A 378 25.31 -19.78 -47.93
CA ASP A 378 24.61 -20.92 -48.51
C ASP A 378 23.94 -20.55 -49.84
N SER A 379 23.35 -19.36 -49.94
CA SER A 379 22.79 -18.84 -51.19
C SER A 379 23.86 -18.66 -52.27
N GLU A 380 25.03 -18.14 -51.90
CA GLU A 380 26.16 -17.97 -52.82
C GLU A 380 26.74 -19.32 -53.26
N ALA A 381 26.94 -20.27 -52.35
CA ALA A 381 27.37 -21.63 -52.68
C ALA A 381 26.36 -22.34 -53.61
N ALA A 382 25.05 -22.14 -53.40
CA ALA A 382 24.03 -22.66 -54.29
C ALA A 382 24.11 -22.04 -55.69
N LYS A 383 24.33 -20.72 -55.80
CA LYS A 383 24.54 -20.03 -57.09
C LYS A 383 25.79 -20.56 -57.81
N GLN A 384 26.90 -20.74 -57.10
CA GLN A 384 28.14 -21.30 -57.66
C GLN A 384 27.93 -22.72 -58.18
N ARG A 385 27.25 -23.59 -57.42
CA ARG A 385 26.92 -24.95 -57.87
C ARG A 385 26.00 -24.94 -59.09
N ALA A 386 25.02 -24.04 -59.13
CA ALA A 386 24.15 -23.88 -60.30
C ALA A 386 24.95 -23.45 -61.55
N ALA A 387 25.89 -22.51 -61.40
CA ALA A 387 26.78 -22.09 -62.49
C ALA A 387 27.68 -23.24 -62.98
N GLN A 388 28.30 -23.99 -62.06
CA GLN A 388 29.13 -25.17 -62.41
C GLN A 388 28.32 -26.26 -63.12
N LEU A 389 27.05 -26.45 -62.76
CA LEU A 389 26.17 -27.38 -63.46
C LEU A 389 25.92 -26.94 -64.91
N VAL A 390 25.68 -25.64 -65.15
CA VAL A 390 25.51 -25.10 -66.50
C VAL A 390 26.79 -25.25 -67.33
N GLU A 391 27.95 -24.92 -66.76
CA GLU A 391 29.25 -25.09 -67.41
C GLU A 391 29.51 -26.56 -67.79
N ARG A 392 29.33 -27.50 -66.85
CA ARG A 392 29.47 -28.93 -67.12
C ARG A 392 28.48 -29.44 -68.17
N GLN A 393 27.26 -28.90 -68.22
CA GLN A 393 26.30 -29.25 -69.26
C GLN A 393 26.77 -28.78 -70.65
N GLN A 394 27.38 -27.58 -70.73
CA GLN A 394 27.98 -27.07 -71.95
C GLN A 394 29.19 -27.92 -72.39
N ASP A 395 30.07 -28.27 -71.46
CA ASP A 395 31.22 -29.15 -71.73
C ASP A 395 30.78 -30.51 -72.25
N LEU A 396 29.77 -31.13 -71.61
CA LEU A 396 29.21 -32.40 -72.06
C LEU A 396 28.58 -32.29 -73.45
N ALA A 397 27.92 -31.18 -73.77
CA ALA A 397 27.38 -30.93 -75.10
C ALA A 397 28.51 -30.78 -76.15
N ALA A 398 29.58 -30.05 -75.81
CA ALA A 398 30.75 -29.88 -76.67
C ALA A 398 31.49 -31.19 -76.92
N ILE A 399 31.72 -32.00 -75.87
CA ILE A 399 32.30 -33.34 -75.99
C ILE A 399 31.43 -34.23 -76.87
N ARG A 400 30.11 -34.23 -76.68
CA ARG A 400 29.18 -34.98 -77.55
C ARG A 400 29.29 -34.55 -79.01
N ALA A 401 29.39 -33.25 -79.29
CA ALA A 401 29.57 -32.74 -80.64
C ALA A 401 30.93 -33.16 -81.25
N GLN A 402 32.01 -33.14 -80.46
CA GLN A 402 33.33 -33.62 -80.90
C GLN A 402 33.35 -35.13 -81.17
N VAL A 403 32.70 -35.93 -80.31
CA VAL A 403 32.54 -37.37 -80.51
C VAL A 403 31.76 -37.65 -81.79
N ALA A 404 30.64 -36.93 -82.02
CA ALA A 404 29.86 -37.06 -83.25
C ALA A 404 30.70 -36.72 -84.50
N ALA A 405 31.45 -35.62 -84.49
CA ALA A 405 32.33 -35.24 -85.59
C ALA A 405 33.48 -36.24 -85.81
N SER A 406 33.99 -36.85 -84.75
CA SER A 406 35.04 -37.89 -84.84
C SER A 406 34.49 -39.19 -85.42
N LEU A 407 33.28 -39.58 -85.05
CA LEU A 407 32.56 -40.72 -85.64
C LEU A 407 32.26 -40.50 -87.13
N GLU A 408 31.88 -39.28 -87.52
CA GLU A 408 31.66 -38.93 -88.94
C GLU A 408 32.97 -39.01 -89.74
N LYS A 409 34.08 -38.47 -89.21
CA LYS A 409 35.41 -38.62 -89.81
C LYS A 409 35.82 -40.08 -89.93
N GLN A 410 35.59 -40.88 -88.90
CA GLN A 410 35.87 -42.32 -88.93
C GLN A 410 35.06 -43.00 -90.03
N ALA A 411 33.76 -42.72 -90.14
CA ALA A 411 32.90 -43.27 -91.20
C ALA A 411 33.38 -42.87 -92.61
N GLN A 412 33.89 -41.64 -92.78
CA GLN A 412 34.46 -41.19 -94.05
C GLN A 412 35.77 -41.93 -94.36
N VAL A 413 36.66 -42.11 -93.38
CA VAL A 413 37.90 -42.89 -93.55
C VAL A 413 37.60 -44.34 -93.88
N GLU A 414 36.61 -44.96 -93.22
CA GLU A 414 36.16 -46.32 -93.52
C GLU A 414 35.62 -46.44 -94.95
N LYS A 415 34.86 -45.44 -95.41
CA LYS A 415 34.37 -45.37 -96.79
C LYS A 415 35.52 -45.21 -97.80
N ASP A 416 36.45 -44.31 -97.55
CA ASP A 416 37.63 -44.08 -98.41
C ASP A 416 38.51 -45.34 -98.47
N LEU A 417 38.64 -46.07 -97.36
CA LEU A 417 39.34 -47.35 -97.29
C LEU A 417 38.64 -48.40 -98.17
N LEU A 418 37.32 -48.56 -98.06
CA LEU A 418 36.53 -49.47 -98.91
C LEU A 418 36.62 -49.11 -100.40
N ASP A 419 36.57 -47.83 -100.76
CA ASP A 419 36.71 -47.38 -102.15
C ASP A 419 38.15 -47.60 -102.67
N THR A 420 39.15 -47.46 -101.81
CA THR A 420 40.54 -47.83 -102.11
C THR A 420 40.67 -49.34 -102.32
N GLU A 421 40.10 -50.17 -101.44
CA GLU A 421 40.06 -51.63 -101.58
C GLU A 421 39.38 -52.05 -102.88
N ARG A 422 38.25 -51.43 -103.26
CA ARG A 422 37.60 -51.63 -104.56
C ARG A 422 38.50 -51.23 -105.73
N THR A 423 39.19 -50.10 -105.63
CA THR A 423 40.10 -49.62 -106.70
C THR A 423 41.29 -50.55 -106.87
N VAL A 424 41.88 -51.01 -105.77
CA VAL A 424 42.94 -52.02 -105.76
C VAL A 424 42.43 -53.33 -106.35
N GLY A 425 41.25 -53.79 -105.94
CA GLY A 425 40.59 -54.98 -106.50
C GLY A 425 40.37 -54.87 -108.01
N ASN A 426 39.84 -53.76 -108.50
CA ASN A 426 39.66 -53.50 -109.93
C ASN A 426 40.99 -53.42 -110.68
N THR A 427 42.04 -52.89 -110.06
CA THR A 427 43.38 -52.79 -110.67
C THR A 427 44.05 -54.15 -110.75
N LEU A 428 43.90 -54.99 -109.71
CA LEU A 428 44.33 -56.39 -109.73
C LEU A 428 43.57 -57.18 -110.79
N GLN A 429 42.25 -57.01 -110.89
CA GLN A 429 41.43 -57.63 -111.94
C GLN A 429 41.91 -57.22 -113.33
N LYS A 430 42.15 -55.92 -113.57
CA LYS A 430 42.72 -55.43 -114.82
C LYS A 430 44.10 -56.00 -115.11
N ASN A 431 44.96 -56.13 -114.10
CA ASN A 431 46.26 -56.78 -114.25
C ASN A 431 46.09 -58.25 -114.65
N PHE A 432 45.18 -58.99 -114.01
CA PHE A 432 44.85 -60.37 -114.41
C PHE A 432 44.32 -60.43 -115.84
N ASP A 433 43.42 -59.53 -116.23
CA ASP A 433 42.89 -59.46 -117.61
C ASP A 433 44.01 -59.14 -118.61
N LEU A 434 44.92 -58.22 -118.28
CA LEU A 434 46.09 -57.87 -119.10
C LEU A 434 47.10 -59.02 -119.17
N GLU A 435 47.35 -59.74 -118.08
CA GLU A 435 48.14 -60.97 -118.08
C GLU A 435 47.51 -62.05 -118.96
N GLN A 436 46.19 -62.20 -118.90
CA GLN A 436 45.45 -63.15 -119.73
C GLN A 436 45.45 -62.73 -121.21
N GLN A 437 45.35 -61.44 -121.50
CA GLN A 437 45.53 -60.89 -122.85
C GLN A 437 46.96 -61.10 -123.35
N LEU A 438 47.97 -60.92 -122.51
CA LEU A 438 49.37 -61.23 -122.82
C LEU A 438 49.54 -62.70 -123.14
N LEU A 439 49.02 -63.61 -122.30
CA LEU A 439 49.02 -65.06 -122.55
C LEU A 439 48.32 -65.41 -123.87
N ASN A 440 47.16 -64.82 -124.16
CA ASN A 440 46.43 -65.01 -125.41
C ASN A 440 47.21 -64.44 -126.61
N SER A 441 47.90 -63.32 -126.43
CA SER A 441 48.76 -62.71 -127.46
C SER A 441 50.00 -63.57 -127.70
N GLU A 442 50.63 -64.13 -126.68
CA GLU A 442 51.74 -65.07 -126.78
C GLU A 442 51.31 -66.39 -127.44
N GLN A 443 50.10 -66.88 -127.14
CA GLN A 443 49.50 -68.01 -127.85
C GLN A 443 49.23 -67.66 -129.33
N LYS A 444 48.76 -66.45 -129.64
CA LYS A 444 48.61 -65.96 -131.02
C LYS A 444 49.94 -65.81 -131.75
N THR A 445 50.99 -65.34 -131.08
CA THR A 445 52.35 -65.22 -131.63
C THR A 445 52.97 -66.60 -131.83
N ARG A 446 52.67 -67.58 -130.97
CA ARG A 446 53.01 -69.00 -131.19
C ARG A 446 52.20 -69.62 -132.34
N ALA A 447 50.93 -69.24 -132.53
CA ALA A 447 50.11 -69.73 -133.64
C ALA A 447 50.50 -69.09 -135.00
N THR A 448 51.13 -67.91 -134.99
CA THR A 448 51.54 -67.18 -136.21
C THR A 448 53.02 -67.37 -136.59
N ASN A 449 53.85 -67.93 -135.71
CA ASN A 449 55.19 -68.44 -136.06
C ASN A 449 55.15 -69.89 -136.53
N THR A 450 54.36 -70.12 -137.60
CA THR A 450 54.58 -71.23 -138.52
C THR A 450 55.18 -70.66 -139.80
N PRO A 451 56.48 -70.82 -140.09
CA PRO A 451 57.01 -70.66 -141.42
C PRO A 451 57.12 -72.04 -142.09
N VAL A 452 56.36 -72.15 -143.18
CA VAL A 452 56.42 -73.18 -144.20
C VAL A 452 57.76 -73.11 -144.94
N LYS A 453 58.43 -74.27 -144.98
CA LYS A 453 59.28 -74.88 -146.02
C LYS A 453 60.26 -74.02 -146.84
N ASP A 454 61.50 -74.50 -146.95
CA ASP A 454 62.01 -75.12 -148.20
C ASP A 454 63.36 -75.84 -148.03
N LYS A 455 63.44 -77.01 -148.69
CA LYS A 455 64.59 -77.91 -148.96
C LYS A 455 65.16 -78.81 -147.86
#